data_AF-A0A846JDG8-F1
#
_entry.id   AF-A0A846JDG8-F1
#
_cell.length_a   1.000
_cell.length_b   1.000
_cell.length_c   1.000
_cell.angle_alpha   90.00
_cell.angle_beta   90.00
_cell.angle_gamma   90.00
#
_symmetry.space_group_name_H-M   'P 1'
#
loop_
_entity.id
_entity.type
_entity.pdbx_description
1 polymer ?
#
loop_
_entity_poly.entity_id
_entity_poly.type
_entity_poly.pdbx_seq_one_letter_code
_entity_poly.pdbx_strand_id
1 'polypeptide(L)'
;MELNICHLYPDLLNVYGDIGNILVLKYRAQQRGIKINVSNVSIKDSFPIDKYDIALFGGGQDYEQSIVSKDMVETKKDDLTEYIEKGKVLLAICGGYQLLGKYYTTPEGEKLDGLSILDIYTEGGDTRFIGNTVIKNEEFNETYVGFENHSGRTYIGDLKPLGKVIAGYGNNGEDQEEGCIYKNTFCTYFHGSLLSKNPELADRLLSTALKNKYGEDINLEPLDDNLEIKAKEFIVNRESKS
;
A
#
# COMPACT_ATOMS: atom_id res chain seq x y z
N MET A 1 -12.52 12.82 17.42
CA MET A 1 -12.43 11.50 16.77
C MET A 1 -11.01 10.97 16.90
N GLU A 2 -10.81 9.66 16.86
CA GLU A 2 -9.48 9.05 16.83
C GLU A 2 -9.44 7.80 15.94
N LEU A 3 -8.29 7.55 15.32
CA LEU A 3 -8.00 6.32 14.59
C LEU A 3 -6.74 5.65 15.13
N ASN A 4 -6.73 4.32 15.07
CA ASN A 4 -5.61 3.48 15.43
C ASN A 4 -5.00 2.88 14.17
N ILE A 5 -3.71 3.14 13.96
CA ILE A 5 -2.94 2.62 12.83
C ILE A 5 -2.03 1.50 13.32
N CYS A 6 -2.11 0.34 12.68
CA CYS A 6 -1.14 -0.73 12.81
C CYS A 6 -0.01 -0.54 11.79
N HIS A 7 1.24 -0.57 12.25
CA HIS A 7 2.41 -0.71 11.39
C HIS A 7 2.89 -2.16 11.49
N LEU A 8 2.71 -2.93 10.42
CA LEU A 8 3.10 -4.33 10.36
C LEU A 8 4.60 -4.44 10.03
N TYR A 9 5.34 -5.13 10.90
CA TYR A 9 6.77 -5.45 10.79
C TYR A 9 7.70 -4.25 10.51
N PRO A 10 7.59 -3.12 11.21
CA PRO A 10 8.38 -1.92 10.92
C PRO A 10 9.87 -2.04 11.22
N ASP A 11 10.27 -3.07 11.95
CA ASP A 11 11.66 -3.41 12.24
C ASP A 11 12.32 -4.22 11.11
N LEU A 12 11.52 -4.89 10.27
CA LEU A 12 11.99 -5.75 9.17
C LEU A 12 11.64 -5.18 7.78
N LEU A 13 10.45 -4.60 7.64
CA LEU A 13 9.90 -4.06 6.40
C LEU A 13 9.94 -2.53 6.40
N ASN A 14 11.16 -1.99 6.40
CA ASN A 14 11.43 -0.56 6.57
C ASN A 14 12.28 0.06 5.45
N VAL A 15 12.38 -0.61 4.32
CA VAL A 15 13.09 -0.06 3.16
C VAL A 15 12.25 1.04 2.49
N TYR A 16 12.94 1.93 1.76
CA TYR A 16 12.33 2.97 0.92
C TYR A 16 11.44 4.03 1.61
N GLY A 17 11.45 4.10 2.94
CA GLY A 17 10.84 5.20 3.69
C GLY A 17 9.31 5.11 3.80
N ASP A 18 8.73 3.92 3.73
CA ASP A 18 7.27 3.70 3.78
C ASP A 18 6.62 4.17 5.09
N ILE A 19 7.40 4.32 6.18
CA ILE A 19 6.97 5.00 7.41
C ILE A 19 6.44 6.41 7.16
N GLY A 20 6.89 7.07 6.08
CA GLY A 20 6.37 8.36 5.64
C GLY A 20 4.86 8.35 5.42
N ASN A 21 4.27 7.21 5.00
CA ASN A 21 2.83 7.11 4.79
C ASN A 21 2.07 7.28 6.12
N ILE A 22 2.57 6.67 7.20
CA ILE A 22 1.99 6.85 8.55
C ILE A 22 2.15 8.31 9.01
N LEU A 23 3.30 8.93 8.74
CA LEU A 23 3.53 10.33 9.12
C LEU A 23 2.57 11.28 8.39
N VAL A 24 2.31 11.04 7.10
CA VAL A 24 1.34 11.81 6.30
C VAL A 24 -0.08 11.62 6.84
N LEU A 25 -0.51 10.38 7.07
CA LEU A 25 -1.84 10.10 7.67
C LEU A 25 -2.00 10.77 9.03
N LYS A 26 -0.97 10.69 9.88
CA LYS A 26 -0.94 11.35 11.18
C LYS A 26 -1.06 12.86 11.06
N TYR A 27 -0.25 13.47 10.20
CA TYR A 27 -0.27 14.92 10.00
C TYR A 27 -1.63 15.40 9.51
N ARG A 28 -2.15 14.81 8.43
CA ARG A 28 -3.44 15.21 7.82
C ARG A 28 -4.63 15.01 8.75
N ALA A 29 -4.63 13.94 9.54
CA ALA A 29 -5.66 13.72 10.57
C ALA A 29 -5.57 14.76 11.70
N GLN A 30 -4.36 15.07 12.17
CA GLN A 30 -4.15 16.04 13.25
C GLN A 30 -4.52 17.47 12.86
N GLN A 31 -4.30 17.87 11.61
CA GLN A 31 -4.78 19.17 11.09
C GLN A 31 -6.32 19.31 11.17
N ARG A 32 -7.04 18.20 11.32
CA ARG A 32 -8.51 18.13 11.40
C ARG A 32 -9.00 17.71 12.80
N GLY A 33 -8.14 17.80 13.82
CA GLY A 33 -8.49 17.46 15.19
C GLY A 33 -8.76 15.96 15.43
N ILE A 34 -8.33 15.09 14.51
CA ILE A 34 -8.43 13.64 14.64
C ILE A 34 -7.13 13.13 15.25
N LYS A 35 -7.24 12.45 16.40
CA LYS A 35 -6.09 11.85 17.06
C LYS A 35 -5.69 10.56 16.36
N ILE A 36 -4.39 10.37 16.10
CA ILE A 36 -3.84 9.15 15.53
C ILE A 36 -2.96 8.45 16.56
N ASN A 37 -3.32 7.21 16.90
CA ASN A 37 -2.51 6.32 17.72
C ASN A 37 -1.83 5.30 16.78
N VAL A 38 -0.52 5.16 16.87
CA VAL A 38 0.24 4.19 16.06
C VAL A 38 0.73 3.08 16.98
N SER A 39 0.52 1.83 16.59
CA SER A 39 1.12 0.66 17.25
C SER A 39 1.83 -0.20 16.23
N ASN A 40 2.94 -0.79 16.64
CA ASN A 40 3.68 -1.74 15.82
C ASN A 40 3.22 -3.16 16.17
N VAL A 41 3.18 -4.03 15.17
CA VAL A 41 2.97 -5.47 15.32
C VAL A 41 4.07 -6.15 14.52
N SER A 42 4.91 -6.95 15.16
CA SER A 42 6.02 -7.64 14.51
C SER A 42 5.98 -9.16 14.76
N ILE A 43 7.13 -9.81 14.63
CA ILE A 43 7.34 -11.24 14.78
C ILE A 43 6.78 -11.72 16.12
N LYS A 44 5.97 -12.78 16.08
CA LYS A 44 5.28 -13.42 17.21
C LYS A 44 4.24 -12.57 17.95
N ASP A 45 4.04 -11.31 17.59
CA ASP A 45 2.92 -10.51 18.10
C ASP A 45 1.60 -10.99 17.50
N SER A 46 0.50 -10.84 18.22
CA SER A 46 -0.84 -11.02 17.64
C SER A 46 -1.29 -9.77 16.87
N PHE A 47 -2.22 -9.94 15.93
CA PHE A 47 -2.85 -8.85 15.18
C PHE A 47 -4.33 -8.70 15.60
N PRO A 48 -4.63 -8.08 16.77
CA PRO A 48 -6.00 -7.93 17.24
C PRO A 48 -6.78 -6.97 16.34
N ILE A 49 -7.54 -7.52 15.39
CA ILE A 49 -8.17 -6.76 14.30
C ILE A 49 -9.03 -5.60 14.79
N ASP A 50 -9.74 -5.76 15.90
CA ASP A 50 -10.69 -4.77 16.43
C ASP A 50 -9.98 -3.54 17.02
N LYS A 51 -8.68 -3.64 17.32
CA LYS A 51 -7.88 -2.51 17.82
C LYS A 51 -7.56 -1.51 16.71
N TYR A 52 -7.54 -1.94 15.44
CA TYR A 52 -6.97 -1.16 14.34
C TYR A 52 -8.03 -0.73 13.32
N ASP A 53 -7.89 0.50 12.84
CA ASP A 53 -8.76 1.12 11.84
C ASP A 53 -8.07 1.19 10.47
N ILE A 54 -6.74 1.35 10.47
CA ILE A 54 -5.87 1.31 9.29
C ILE A 54 -4.68 0.39 9.58
N ALA A 55 -4.22 -0.39 8.60
CA ALA A 55 -2.96 -1.11 8.65
C ALA A 55 -2.05 -0.66 7.49
N LEU A 56 -0.76 -0.52 7.78
CA LEU A 56 0.31 -0.35 6.78
C LEU A 56 1.17 -1.62 6.77
N PHE A 57 1.37 -2.19 5.60
CA PHE A 57 2.25 -3.33 5.37
C PHE A 57 3.31 -2.97 4.33
N GLY A 58 4.49 -2.57 4.80
CA GLY A 58 5.58 -2.06 3.95
C GLY A 58 6.33 -3.13 3.16
N GLY A 59 7.35 -2.71 2.41
CA GLY A 59 8.31 -3.60 1.76
C GLY A 59 9.56 -3.87 2.60
N GLY A 60 10.22 -5.01 2.36
CA GLY A 60 11.51 -5.40 2.94
C GLY A 60 12.51 -5.79 1.86
N GLN A 61 13.71 -6.25 2.26
CA GLN A 61 14.55 -7.05 1.37
C GLN A 61 14.07 -8.50 1.40
N ASP A 62 14.51 -9.32 0.44
CA ASP A 62 14.03 -10.69 0.28
C ASP A 62 14.27 -11.56 1.54
N TYR A 63 15.41 -11.36 2.22
CA TYR A 63 15.71 -12.07 3.46
C TYR A 63 14.71 -11.75 4.56
N GLU A 64 14.49 -10.47 4.88
CA GLU A 64 13.50 -10.06 5.88
C GLU A 64 12.08 -10.47 5.48
N GLN A 65 11.73 -10.39 4.19
CA GLN A 65 10.43 -10.80 3.68
C GLN A 65 10.19 -12.30 3.85
N SER A 66 11.22 -13.14 3.71
CA SER A 66 11.12 -14.60 3.98
C SER A 66 10.81 -14.90 5.46
N ILE A 67 11.41 -14.13 6.38
CA ILE A 67 11.16 -14.25 7.83
C ILE A 67 9.73 -13.83 8.15
N VAL A 68 9.28 -12.69 7.60
CA VAL A 68 7.92 -12.16 7.81
C VAL A 68 6.86 -13.08 7.21
N SER A 69 7.08 -13.64 6.01
CA SER A 69 6.16 -14.60 5.38
C SER A 69 5.82 -15.74 6.33
N LYS A 70 6.85 -16.39 6.89
CA LYS A 70 6.67 -17.53 7.80
C LYS A 70 5.86 -17.15 9.05
N ASP A 71 6.21 -16.05 9.70
CA ASP A 71 5.50 -15.58 10.88
C ASP A 71 4.04 -15.20 10.58
N MET A 72 3.80 -14.55 9.44
CA MET A 72 2.44 -14.15 9.02
C MET A 72 1.55 -15.37 8.78
N VAL A 73 2.05 -16.38 8.07
CA VAL A 73 1.31 -17.63 7.83
C VAL A 73 0.98 -18.33 9.15
N GLU A 74 1.92 -18.36 10.10
CA GLU A 74 1.74 -19.04 11.39
C GLU A 74 0.85 -18.26 12.38
N THR A 75 0.87 -16.93 12.37
CA THR A 75 0.33 -16.13 13.49
C THR A 75 -0.73 -15.10 13.14
N LYS A 76 -0.84 -14.66 11.88
CA LYS A 76 -1.66 -13.48 11.51
C LYS A 76 -2.52 -13.67 10.27
N LYS A 77 -2.39 -14.78 9.54
CA LYS A 77 -3.14 -15.02 8.29
C LYS A 77 -4.65 -14.90 8.48
N ASP A 78 -5.21 -15.59 9.46
CA ASP A 78 -6.66 -15.61 9.69
C ASP A 78 -7.18 -14.23 10.12
N ASP A 79 -6.49 -13.58 11.07
CA ASP A 79 -6.82 -12.23 11.51
C ASP A 79 -6.73 -11.22 10.35
N LEU A 80 -5.67 -11.26 9.53
CA LEU A 80 -5.53 -10.34 8.40
C LEU A 80 -6.58 -10.60 7.32
N THR A 81 -6.94 -11.86 7.09
CA THR A 81 -8.06 -12.23 6.21
C THR A 81 -9.35 -11.62 6.72
N GLU A 82 -9.68 -11.81 8.01
CA GLU A 82 -10.88 -11.24 8.61
C GLU A 82 -10.87 -9.69 8.57
N TYR A 83 -9.72 -9.06 8.82
CA TYR A 83 -9.53 -7.62 8.76
C TYR A 83 -9.88 -7.05 7.38
N ILE A 84 -9.33 -7.66 6.32
CA ILE A 84 -9.60 -7.28 4.92
C ILE A 84 -11.07 -7.56 4.58
N GLU A 85 -11.59 -8.73 4.98
CA GLU A 85 -12.95 -9.13 4.65
C GLU A 85 -14.02 -8.25 5.31
N LYS A 86 -13.76 -7.74 6.53
CA LYS A 86 -14.54 -6.71 7.21
C LYS A 86 -14.45 -5.32 6.55
N GLY A 87 -13.68 -5.18 5.47
CA GLY A 87 -13.53 -3.93 4.74
C GLY A 87 -12.73 -2.88 5.51
N LYS A 88 -11.85 -3.27 6.43
CA LYS A 88 -10.93 -2.32 7.06
C LYS A 88 -9.84 -1.87 6.09
N VAL A 89 -9.22 -0.74 6.38
CA VAL A 89 -8.31 -0.07 5.44
C VAL A 89 -6.91 -0.67 5.55
N LEU A 90 -6.39 -1.21 4.46
CA LEU A 90 -5.02 -1.72 4.38
C LEU A 90 -4.27 -1.02 3.23
N LEU A 91 -3.09 -0.49 3.51
CA LEU A 91 -2.14 -0.06 2.50
C LEU A 91 -0.96 -1.04 2.48
N ALA A 92 -0.79 -1.79 1.39
CA ALA A 92 0.27 -2.78 1.22
C ALA A 92 1.24 -2.33 0.12
N ILE A 93 2.53 -2.32 0.41
CA ILE A 93 3.57 -1.73 -0.45
C ILE A 93 4.62 -2.78 -0.77
N CYS A 94 4.94 -2.95 -2.06
CA CYS A 94 5.98 -3.84 -2.57
C CYS A 94 5.92 -5.25 -1.94
N GLY A 95 6.84 -5.61 -1.06
CA GLY A 95 6.86 -6.91 -0.39
C GLY A 95 5.59 -7.23 0.38
N GLY A 96 5.04 -6.25 1.11
CA GLY A 96 3.76 -6.41 1.80
C GLY A 96 2.60 -6.68 0.85
N TYR A 97 2.61 -6.07 -0.34
CA TYR A 97 1.65 -6.36 -1.41
C TYR A 97 1.81 -7.79 -1.93
N GLN A 98 3.03 -8.18 -2.30
CA GLN A 98 3.33 -9.52 -2.82
C GLN A 98 2.92 -10.63 -1.85
N LEU A 99 3.18 -10.43 -0.55
CA LEU A 99 2.84 -11.39 0.50
C LEU A 99 1.33 -11.59 0.70
N LEU A 100 0.47 -10.67 0.26
CA LEU A 100 -0.99 -10.90 0.29
C LEU A 100 -1.44 -11.96 -0.72
N GLY A 101 -0.63 -12.22 -1.75
CA GLY A 101 -0.91 -13.17 -2.82
C GLY A 101 -0.63 -14.62 -2.45
N LYS A 102 -0.72 -15.49 -3.45
CA LYS A 102 -0.44 -16.93 -3.34
C LYS A 102 1.03 -17.20 -3.03
N TYR A 103 1.93 -16.54 -3.75
CA TYR A 103 3.38 -16.67 -3.59
C TYR A 103 4.10 -15.48 -4.23
N TYR A 104 5.38 -15.34 -3.87
CA TYR A 104 6.34 -14.56 -4.64
C TYR A 104 7.61 -15.38 -4.90
N THR A 105 8.23 -15.15 -6.05
CA THR A 105 9.49 -15.82 -6.43
C THR A 105 10.69 -14.95 -6.05
N THR A 106 11.65 -15.50 -5.29
CA THR A 106 12.89 -14.82 -4.91
C THR A 106 13.83 -14.64 -6.13
N PRO A 107 14.86 -13.79 -6.04
CA PRO A 107 15.87 -13.68 -7.10
C PRO A 107 16.57 -15.01 -7.45
N GLU A 108 16.65 -15.95 -6.50
CA GLU A 108 17.23 -17.29 -6.68
C GLU A 108 16.25 -18.29 -7.34
N GLY A 109 15.01 -17.88 -7.58
CA GLY A 109 13.97 -18.72 -8.18
C GLY A 109 13.17 -19.56 -7.18
N GLU A 110 13.35 -19.36 -5.87
CA GLU A 110 12.56 -20.04 -4.84
C GLU A 110 11.16 -19.41 -4.76
N LYS A 111 10.11 -20.24 -4.74
CA LYS A 111 8.74 -19.76 -4.50
C LYS A 111 8.48 -19.76 -3.01
N LEU A 112 8.30 -18.58 -2.44
CA LEU A 112 7.89 -18.39 -1.05
C LEU A 112 6.38 -18.21 -0.99
N ASP A 113 5.74 -19.02 -0.15
CA ASP A 113 4.30 -18.94 0.07
C ASP A 113 3.91 -17.56 0.62
N GLY A 114 2.88 -16.99 0.01
CA GLY A 114 2.18 -15.83 0.53
C GLY A 114 0.97 -16.26 1.34
N LEU A 115 0.15 -15.29 1.73
CA LEU A 115 -0.99 -15.53 2.60
C LEU A 115 -2.19 -16.11 1.84
N SER A 116 -2.19 -16.00 0.52
CA SER A 116 -3.29 -16.40 -0.36
C SER A 116 -4.62 -15.73 0.01
N ILE A 117 -4.55 -14.47 0.47
CA ILE A 117 -5.73 -13.66 0.78
C ILE A 117 -6.29 -13.05 -0.50
N LEU A 118 -5.39 -12.60 -1.38
CA LEU A 118 -5.74 -12.10 -2.71
C LEU A 118 -5.36 -13.16 -3.75
N ASP A 119 -6.19 -13.28 -4.79
CA ASP A 119 -5.94 -14.17 -5.94
C ASP A 119 -4.92 -13.56 -6.91
N ILE A 120 -3.73 -13.27 -6.39
CA ILE A 120 -2.60 -12.71 -7.13
C ILE A 120 -1.37 -13.59 -6.93
N TYR A 121 -0.38 -13.45 -7.80
CA TYR A 121 0.93 -14.04 -7.59
C TYR A 121 2.01 -13.15 -8.20
N THR A 122 3.24 -13.30 -7.71
CA THR A 122 4.37 -12.52 -8.22
C THR A 122 5.49 -13.44 -8.68
N GLU A 123 5.88 -13.32 -9.95
CA GLU A 123 7.04 -14.01 -10.49
C GLU A 123 8.29 -13.13 -10.42
N GLY A 124 9.47 -13.74 -10.42
CA GLY A 124 10.73 -13.03 -10.52
C GLY A 124 10.92 -12.51 -11.95
N GLY A 125 11.41 -11.27 -12.08
CA GLY A 125 11.75 -10.68 -13.37
C GLY A 125 13.24 -10.43 -13.51
N ASP A 126 13.77 -10.67 -14.71
CA ASP A 126 15.20 -10.48 -15.04
C ASP A 126 15.61 -9.00 -15.14
N THR A 127 14.64 -8.10 -15.19
CA THR A 127 14.86 -6.65 -15.25
C THR A 127 14.22 -5.96 -14.06
N ARG A 128 14.93 -5.02 -13.46
CA ARG A 128 14.38 -4.21 -12.39
C ARG A 128 13.66 -2.99 -12.97
N PHE A 129 12.39 -2.82 -12.64
CA PHE A 129 11.63 -1.62 -12.97
C PHE A 129 11.99 -0.53 -11.98
N ILE A 130 12.58 0.54 -12.49
CA ILE A 130 13.07 1.66 -11.70
C ILE A 130 12.67 2.94 -12.43
N GLY A 131 11.87 3.78 -11.79
CA GLY A 131 11.46 5.02 -12.41
C GLY A 131 10.38 5.75 -11.65
N ASN A 132 10.14 7.00 -12.04
CA ASN A 132 8.89 7.64 -11.66
C ASN A 132 7.75 6.98 -12.44
N THR A 133 6.62 6.82 -11.78
CA THR A 133 5.45 6.18 -12.35
C THR A 133 4.25 7.08 -12.15
N VAL A 134 3.40 7.17 -13.16
CA VAL A 134 2.17 7.96 -13.16
C VAL A 134 1.04 7.04 -13.54
N ILE A 135 -0.01 6.99 -12.72
CA ILE A 135 -1.18 6.13 -12.95
C ILE A 135 -2.47 6.94 -12.86
N LYS A 136 -3.47 6.51 -13.63
CA LYS A 136 -4.84 7.02 -13.56
C LYS A 136 -5.74 5.99 -12.91
N ASN A 137 -6.32 6.33 -11.76
CA ASN A 137 -7.43 5.57 -11.20
C ASN A 137 -8.73 6.08 -11.84
N GLU A 138 -9.40 5.22 -12.62
CA GLU A 138 -10.64 5.57 -13.32
C GLU A 138 -11.84 5.66 -12.38
N GLU A 139 -11.89 4.83 -11.32
CA GLU A 139 -13.01 4.77 -10.38
C GLU A 139 -13.17 6.06 -9.58
N PHE A 140 -12.06 6.64 -9.14
CA PHE A 140 -12.03 7.87 -8.36
C PHE A 140 -11.75 9.11 -9.23
N ASN A 141 -11.43 8.92 -10.51
CA ASN A 141 -10.95 9.95 -11.42
C ASN A 141 -9.69 10.67 -10.87
N GLU A 142 -8.83 9.95 -10.17
CA GLU A 142 -7.62 10.49 -9.50
C GLU A 142 -6.35 10.11 -10.27
N THR A 143 -5.32 10.94 -10.14
CA THR A 143 -3.99 10.67 -10.73
C THR A 143 -3.01 10.48 -9.59
N TYR A 144 -2.38 9.32 -9.54
CA TYR A 144 -1.37 9.03 -8.54
C TYR A 144 0.02 8.99 -9.16
N VAL A 145 1.00 9.48 -8.40
CA VAL A 145 2.41 9.45 -8.79
C VAL A 145 3.25 8.77 -7.73
N GLY A 146 4.29 8.08 -8.16
CA GLY A 146 5.22 7.42 -7.24
C GLY A 146 6.55 7.12 -7.90
N PHE A 147 7.33 6.31 -7.22
CA PHE A 147 8.58 5.76 -7.73
C PHE A 147 8.54 4.25 -7.56
N GLU A 148 8.65 3.50 -8.65
CA GLU A 148 8.72 2.04 -8.64
C GLU A 148 10.18 1.59 -8.58
N ASN A 149 10.45 0.50 -7.85
CA ASN A 149 11.79 -0.08 -7.72
C ASN A 149 11.76 -1.59 -7.41
N HIS A 150 11.26 -2.40 -8.33
CA HIS A 150 11.04 -3.83 -8.12
C HIS A 150 11.45 -4.69 -9.32
N SER A 151 11.88 -5.92 -9.05
CA SER A 151 12.07 -6.98 -10.06
C SER A 151 10.87 -7.92 -10.15
N GLY A 152 9.99 -7.93 -9.14
CA GLY A 152 8.77 -8.75 -9.17
C GLY A 152 7.84 -8.37 -10.33
N ARG A 153 7.16 -9.38 -10.86
CA ARG A 153 6.12 -9.28 -11.88
C ARG A 153 4.82 -9.79 -11.30
N THR A 154 3.96 -8.88 -10.85
CA THR A 154 2.69 -9.26 -10.23
C THR A 154 1.61 -9.42 -11.28
N TYR A 155 0.83 -10.48 -11.15
CA TYR A 155 -0.34 -10.76 -11.97
C TYR A 155 -1.56 -10.75 -11.06
N ILE A 156 -2.53 -9.88 -11.37
CA ILE A 156 -3.65 -9.58 -10.46
C ILE A 156 -4.95 -10.31 -10.82
N GLY A 157 -4.95 -11.08 -11.92
CA GLY A 157 -6.14 -11.80 -12.39
C GLY A 157 -7.29 -10.84 -12.68
N ASP A 158 -8.47 -11.15 -12.15
CA ASP A 158 -9.68 -10.32 -12.32
C ASP A 158 -9.81 -9.18 -11.29
N LEU A 159 -8.81 -8.99 -10.42
CA LEU A 159 -8.83 -7.87 -9.48
C LEU A 159 -8.66 -6.55 -10.22
N LYS A 160 -9.23 -5.49 -9.63
CA LYS A 160 -9.08 -4.14 -10.18
C LYS A 160 -7.68 -3.62 -9.92
N PRO A 161 -7.01 -2.98 -10.90
CA PRO A 161 -5.75 -2.28 -10.64
C PRO A 161 -5.97 -1.04 -9.76
N LEU A 162 -4.92 -0.57 -9.07
CA LEU A 162 -4.93 0.74 -8.43
C LEU A 162 -5.03 1.85 -9.48
N GLY A 163 -4.45 1.65 -10.65
CA GLY A 163 -4.68 2.51 -11.79
C GLY A 163 -4.05 1.98 -13.08
N LYS A 164 -4.47 2.56 -14.20
CA LYS A 164 -3.81 2.35 -15.49
C LYS A 164 -2.54 3.18 -15.55
N VAL A 165 -1.46 2.57 -16.02
CA VAL A 165 -0.16 3.23 -16.19
C VAL A 165 -0.26 4.24 -17.32
N ILE A 166 0.06 5.51 -17.01
CA ILE A 166 0.29 6.58 -17.99
C ILE A 166 1.78 6.63 -18.36
N ALA A 167 2.65 6.47 -17.36
CA ALA A 167 4.10 6.41 -17.53
C ALA A 167 4.71 5.49 -16.47
N GLY A 168 5.75 4.74 -16.83
CA GLY A 168 6.40 3.70 -16.01
C GLY A 168 6.03 2.28 -16.43
N TYR A 169 6.23 1.30 -15.54
CA TYR A 169 6.08 -0.13 -15.84
C TYR A 169 4.88 -0.77 -15.15
N GLY A 170 4.60 -0.40 -13.90
CA GLY A 170 3.49 -0.95 -13.12
C GLY A 170 3.76 -2.39 -12.66
N ASN A 171 2.72 -3.21 -12.54
CA ASN A 171 2.79 -4.54 -11.92
C ASN A 171 3.79 -5.49 -12.59
N ASN A 172 3.84 -5.48 -13.93
CA ASN A 172 4.64 -6.45 -14.70
C ASN A 172 5.26 -5.90 -15.99
N GLY A 173 4.99 -4.64 -16.36
CA GLY A 173 5.55 -4.01 -17.56
C GLY A 173 4.86 -4.37 -18.87
N GLU A 174 3.80 -5.18 -18.85
CA GLU A 174 3.07 -5.64 -20.04
C GLU A 174 1.59 -5.24 -20.00
N ASP A 175 0.95 -5.38 -18.83
CA ASP A 175 -0.50 -5.15 -18.68
C ASP A 175 -0.88 -3.67 -18.65
N GLN A 176 0.09 -2.76 -18.50
CA GLN A 176 -0.14 -1.31 -18.32
C GLN A 176 -1.05 -0.99 -17.13
N GLU A 177 -0.93 -1.81 -16.09
CA GLU A 177 -1.68 -1.71 -14.84
C GLU A 177 -0.72 -1.68 -13.66
N GLU A 178 -1.06 -0.89 -12.64
CA GLU A 178 -0.28 -0.78 -11.41
C GLU A 178 -1.16 -1.11 -10.21
N GLY A 179 -0.56 -1.86 -9.27
CA GLY A 179 -1.15 -2.18 -8.00
C GLY A 179 -2.42 -3.02 -8.13
N CYS A 180 -3.16 -3.11 -7.05
CA CYS A 180 -4.54 -3.57 -7.09
C CYS A 180 -5.37 -3.01 -5.95
N ILE A 181 -6.69 -3.03 -6.14
CA ILE A 181 -7.67 -2.68 -5.12
C ILE A 181 -8.57 -3.90 -4.89
N TYR A 182 -8.67 -4.32 -3.63
CA TYR A 182 -9.65 -5.29 -3.17
C TYR A 182 -10.35 -4.75 -1.92
N LYS A 183 -11.65 -4.43 -2.02
CA LYS A 183 -12.39 -3.69 -0.98
C LYS A 183 -11.64 -2.39 -0.62
N ASN A 184 -11.22 -2.26 0.64
CA ASN A 184 -10.45 -1.11 1.15
C ASN A 184 -8.96 -1.46 1.34
N THR A 185 -8.48 -2.50 0.65
CA THR A 185 -7.07 -2.86 0.54
C THR A 185 -6.49 -2.26 -0.73
N PHE A 186 -5.52 -1.38 -0.56
CA PHE A 186 -4.80 -0.69 -1.62
C PHE A 186 -3.39 -1.26 -1.68
N CYS A 187 -3.04 -1.84 -2.82
CA CYS A 187 -1.75 -2.45 -3.06
C CYS A 187 -0.99 -1.67 -4.13
N THR A 188 0.32 -1.45 -3.95
CA THR A 188 1.13 -0.69 -4.90
C THR A 188 2.62 -1.04 -4.80
N TYR A 189 3.36 -0.77 -5.87
CA TYR A 189 4.83 -0.77 -5.90
C TYR A 189 5.44 0.62 -5.64
N PHE A 190 4.62 1.65 -5.37
CA PHE A 190 5.10 3.01 -5.19
C PHE A 190 5.80 3.22 -3.84
N HIS A 191 7.01 3.78 -3.91
CA HIS A 191 7.89 4.08 -2.78
C HIS A 191 8.19 5.58 -2.61
N GLY A 192 9.04 5.92 -1.62
CA GLY A 192 9.44 7.30 -1.30
C GLY A 192 8.34 8.06 -0.56
N SER A 193 7.50 7.28 0.13
CA SER A 193 6.13 7.51 0.63
C SER A 193 5.13 7.94 -0.44
N LEU A 194 4.31 6.99 -0.88
CA LEU A 194 3.13 7.17 -1.73
C LEU A 194 2.29 8.38 -1.31
N LEU A 195 1.89 8.46 -0.05
CA LEU A 195 0.89 9.43 0.40
C LEU A 195 1.39 10.87 0.40
N SER A 196 2.70 11.09 0.41
CA SER A 196 3.30 12.44 0.42
C SER A 196 3.01 13.26 -0.84
N LYS A 197 2.78 12.59 -1.97
CA LYS A 197 2.47 13.23 -3.27
C LYS A 197 1.05 12.97 -3.73
N ASN A 198 0.29 12.17 -2.98
CA ASN A 198 -1.06 11.75 -3.32
C ASN A 198 -2.01 12.05 -2.14
N PRO A 199 -2.21 13.34 -1.81
CA PRO A 199 -2.98 13.76 -0.64
C PRO A 199 -4.44 13.29 -0.68
N GLU A 200 -5.02 13.17 -1.88
CA GLU A 200 -6.38 12.65 -2.06
C GLU A 200 -6.51 11.18 -1.66
N LEU A 201 -5.47 10.37 -1.92
CA LEU A 201 -5.44 8.98 -1.48
C LEU A 201 -5.30 8.91 0.04
N ALA A 202 -4.46 9.78 0.64
CA ALA A 202 -4.31 9.84 2.09
C ALA A 202 -5.64 10.18 2.78
N ASP A 203 -6.38 11.15 2.24
CA ASP A 203 -7.69 11.54 2.76
C ASP A 203 -8.74 10.46 2.53
N ARG A 204 -8.70 9.74 1.41
CA ARG A 204 -9.55 8.58 1.14
C ARG A 204 -9.36 7.48 2.18
N LEU A 205 -8.12 7.15 2.53
CA LEU A 205 -7.83 6.15 3.58
C LEU A 205 -8.38 6.60 4.94
N LEU A 206 -8.19 7.89 5.29
CA LEU A 206 -8.70 8.46 6.54
C LEU A 206 -10.23 8.48 6.58
N SER A 207 -10.89 8.98 5.54
CA SER A 207 -12.36 9.07 5.48
C SER A 207 -13.01 7.68 5.53
N THR A 208 -12.40 6.70 4.85
CA THR A 208 -12.88 5.31 4.84
C THR A 208 -12.77 4.68 6.23
N ALA A 209 -11.62 4.87 6.90
CA ALA A 209 -11.42 4.37 8.26
C ALA A 209 -12.37 5.03 9.27
N LEU A 210 -12.59 6.34 9.15
CA LEU A 210 -13.55 7.07 9.99
C LEU A 210 -14.98 6.60 9.77
N LYS A 211 -15.40 6.43 8.52
CA LYS A 211 -16.72 5.90 8.16
C LYS A 211 -16.93 4.50 8.76
N ASN A 212 -15.95 3.61 8.62
CA ASN A 212 -16.02 2.27 9.18
C ASN A 212 -16.14 2.27 10.71
N LYS A 213 -15.46 3.20 11.39
CA LYS A 213 -15.44 3.27 12.86
C LYS A 213 -16.66 3.94 13.46
N TYR A 214 -17.16 5.00 12.83
CA TYR A 214 -18.19 5.88 13.40
C TYR A 214 -19.55 5.74 12.69
N GLY A 215 -19.62 5.05 11.55
CA GLY A 215 -20.88 4.77 10.86
C GLY A 215 -21.48 5.94 10.08
N GLU A 216 -20.80 7.08 10.02
CA GLU A 216 -21.26 8.29 9.32
C GLU A 216 -20.30 8.65 8.16
N ASP A 217 -20.86 9.22 7.09
CA ASP A 217 -20.06 9.84 6.03
C ASP A 217 -19.42 11.13 6.57
N ILE A 218 -18.20 10.99 7.09
CA ILE A 218 -17.42 12.10 7.62
C ILE A 218 -16.73 12.80 6.46
N ASN A 219 -17.20 14.00 6.13
CA ASN A 219 -16.51 14.87 5.18
C ASN A 219 -15.29 15.50 5.87
N LEU A 220 -14.10 15.25 5.33
CA LEU A 220 -12.88 15.87 5.83
C LEU A 220 -12.76 17.28 5.26
N GLU A 221 -12.60 18.28 6.12
CA GLU A 221 -12.31 19.64 5.68
C GLU A 221 -11.06 19.67 4.77
N PRO A 222 -11.10 20.35 3.62
CA PRO A 222 -9.95 20.48 2.73
C PRO A 222 -8.74 21.08 3.46
N LEU A 223 -7.55 20.57 3.14
CA LEU A 223 -6.29 21.16 3.59
C LEU A 223 -5.62 21.90 2.43
N ASP A 224 -4.62 22.73 2.77
CA ASP A 224 -3.77 23.34 1.76
C ASP A 224 -2.78 22.30 1.20
N ASP A 225 -3.12 21.72 0.04
CA ASP A 225 -2.32 20.72 -0.66
C ASP A 225 -1.38 21.34 -1.73
N ASN A 226 -1.10 22.65 -1.66
CA ASN A 226 -0.33 23.36 -2.70
C ASN A 226 1.06 22.75 -2.96
N LEU A 227 1.74 22.22 -1.93
CA LEU A 227 3.08 21.65 -2.09
C LEU A 227 3.02 20.24 -2.68
N GLU A 228 2.09 19.43 -2.19
CA GLU A 228 1.80 18.08 -2.65
C GLU A 228 1.40 18.09 -4.14
N ILE A 229 0.50 19.02 -4.52
CA ILE A 229 0.06 19.20 -5.90
C ILE A 229 1.23 19.62 -6.80
N LYS A 230 2.05 20.59 -6.39
CA LYS A 230 3.25 20.99 -7.16
C LYS A 230 4.23 19.85 -7.34
N ALA A 231 4.46 19.04 -6.30
CA ALA A 231 5.33 17.87 -6.37
C ALA A 231 4.77 16.81 -7.34
N LYS A 232 3.45 16.59 -7.32
CA LYS A 232 2.76 15.70 -8.25
C LYS A 232 2.87 16.19 -9.69
N GLU A 233 2.50 17.45 -9.94
CA GLU A 233 2.55 18.07 -11.26
C GLU A 233 3.96 18.04 -11.85
N PHE A 234 4.99 18.23 -11.03
CA PHE A 234 6.38 18.11 -11.49
C PHE A 234 6.67 16.72 -12.08
N ILE A 235 6.24 15.65 -11.40
CA ILE A 235 6.44 14.27 -11.88
C ILE A 235 5.61 14.04 -13.14
N VAL A 236 4.32 14.38 -13.14
CA VAL A 236 3.46 14.22 -14.32
C VAL A 236 4.05 14.93 -15.54
N ASN A 237 4.48 16.18 -15.39
CA ASN A 237 5.07 16.96 -16.48
C ASN A 237 6.42 16.45 -16.96
N ARG A 238 7.20 15.82 -16.07
CA ARG A 238 8.48 15.22 -16.42
C ARG A 238 8.27 13.95 -17.25
N GLU A 239 7.36 13.08 -16.82
CA GLU A 239 7.13 11.77 -17.45
C GLU A 239 6.19 11.85 -18.67
N SER A 240 5.37 12.91 -18.81
CA SER A 240 4.51 13.12 -20.00
C SER A 240 5.27 13.71 -21.21
N LYS A 241 6.56 14.03 -21.07
CA LYS A 241 7.38 14.67 -22.11
C LYS A 241 8.30 13.70 -22.87
N SER A 242 8.20 12.40 -22.59
CA SER A 242 8.94 11.33 -23.27
C SER A 242 8.11 10.66 -24.36
#